data_AF-A0A7K9QFM6-F1
#
_entry.id   AF-A0A7K9QFM6-F1
#
_cell.length_a   1.000
_cell.length_b   1.000
_cell.length_c   1.000
_cell.angle_alpha   90.00
_cell.angle_beta   90.00
_cell.angle_gamma   90.00
#
_symmetry.space_group_name_H-M   'P 1'
#
loop_
_entity.id
_entity.type
_entity.pdbx_description
1 polymer ?
#
loop_
_entity_poly.entity_id
_entity_poly.type
_entity_poly.pdbx_seq_one_letter_code
_entity_poly.pdbx_strand_id
1 'polypeptide(L)'
;MTDDKDVLRDVWFGRIPTCFTLYQDEITEREAEPYYLLLPRISYLTLVTDKVKKHFQKVMRQEEVSEIWFEYEGTPLKWHYPIGLLFDLHASNTALPWSITVHFKNFPEKDLLHCHSKDVIEAHFMACIKEADALKHKSQVINEMQKKDHKQLWMGLQNDKFEQFWAINRKLMEYPPEDNGFRYIPFRIYQATTERPFIQKLFRPIASGGQLHTLGDLLKDVCPSAITPE
;
A
#
# COMPACT_ATOMS: atom_id res chain seq x y z
N MET A 1 17.16 -4.36 -20.60
CA MET A 1 17.33 -5.03 -19.29
C MET A 1 17.74 -4.05 -18.18
N THR A 2 18.56 -3.03 -18.44
CA THR A 2 18.80 -1.91 -17.51
C THR A 2 17.52 -1.09 -17.28
N ASP A 3 16.80 -0.80 -18.37
CA ASP A 3 15.68 0.14 -18.36
C ASP A 3 14.50 -0.35 -17.49
N ASP A 4 14.15 -1.65 -17.55
CA ASP A 4 13.12 -2.22 -16.69
C ASP A 4 13.52 -2.21 -15.21
N LYS A 5 14.81 -2.46 -14.91
CA LYS A 5 15.31 -2.43 -13.53
C LYS A 5 15.22 -1.01 -12.96
N ASP A 6 15.48 0.01 -13.78
CA ASP A 6 15.36 1.41 -13.38
C ASP A 6 13.91 1.76 -13.05
N VAL A 7 12.94 1.31 -13.86
CA VAL A 7 11.51 1.45 -13.53
C VAL A 7 11.16 0.79 -12.19
N LEU A 8 11.67 -0.42 -11.91
CA LEU A 8 11.44 -1.08 -10.62
C LEU A 8 11.99 -0.27 -9.44
N ARG A 9 13.14 0.38 -9.63
CA ARG A 9 13.76 1.23 -8.61
C ARG A 9 12.97 2.52 -8.41
N ASP A 10 12.53 3.16 -9.48
CA ASP A 10 11.73 4.38 -9.41
C ASP A 10 10.41 4.15 -8.68
N VAL A 11 9.72 3.03 -8.98
CA VAL A 11 8.52 2.62 -8.24
C VAL A 11 8.84 2.39 -6.76
N TRP A 12 9.92 1.68 -6.44
CA TRP A 12 10.31 1.37 -5.05
C TRP A 12 10.67 2.63 -4.24
N PHE A 13 11.47 3.52 -4.83
CA PHE A 13 11.98 4.71 -4.17
C PHE A 13 11.04 5.92 -4.27
N GLY A 14 9.86 5.78 -4.87
CA GLY A 14 8.83 6.81 -4.87
C GLY A 14 8.51 7.32 -3.46
N ARG A 15 8.53 8.64 -3.28
CA ARG A 15 8.24 9.31 -1.99
C ARG A 15 7.11 10.33 -2.13
N ILE A 16 6.38 10.55 -1.04
CA ILE A 16 5.37 11.60 -0.92
C ILE A 16 5.80 12.54 0.22
N PRO A 17 6.04 13.84 -0.06
CA PRO A 17 6.28 14.81 0.98
C PRO A 17 5.00 15.01 1.78
N THR A 18 5.09 14.77 3.10
CA THR A 18 3.94 14.71 3.99
C THR A 18 4.19 15.61 5.20
N CYS A 19 3.19 16.40 5.56
CA CYS A 19 3.13 17.17 6.80
C CYS A 19 2.15 16.49 7.75
N PHE A 20 2.63 16.10 8.92
CA PHE A 20 1.78 15.58 9.99
C PHE A 20 1.48 16.68 10.99
N THR A 21 0.21 16.88 11.31
CA THR A 21 -0.25 17.84 12.32
C THR A 21 -1.10 17.13 13.36
N LEU A 22 -0.89 17.41 14.64
CA LEU A 22 -1.72 16.82 15.69
C LEU A 22 -3.13 17.43 15.63
N TYR A 23 -4.16 16.61 15.83
CA TYR A 23 -5.53 17.09 15.87
C TYR A 23 -5.73 18.14 16.98
N GLN A 24 -6.49 19.19 16.68
CA GLN A 24 -6.55 20.40 17.51
C GLN A 24 -7.19 20.17 18.88
N ASP A 25 -8.11 19.21 19.01
CA ASP A 25 -8.77 18.90 20.28
C ASP A 25 -8.01 17.82 21.10
N GLU A 26 -6.83 17.39 20.65
CA GLU A 26 -5.99 16.50 21.45
C GLU A 26 -5.43 17.24 22.67
N ILE A 27 -5.52 16.62 23.84
CA ILE A 27 -5.07 17.25 25.08
C ILE A 27 -3.55 17.13 25.19
N THR A 28 -2.87 18.26 24.98
CA THR A 28 -1.41 18.36 25.05
C THR A 28 -0.92 19.20 26.24
N GLU A 29 0.26 18.87 26.77
CA GLU A 29 0.96 19.66 27.79
C GLU A 29 1.55 20.97 27.22
N ARG A 30 1.81 21.00 25.91
CA ARG A 30 2.35 22.14 25.16
C ARG A 30 2.00 22.01 23.68
N GLU A 31 2.13 23.11 22.94
CA GLU A 31 1.89 23.13 21.50
C GLU A 31 2.75 22.09 20.76
N ALA A 32 2.11 21.38 19.83
CA ALA A 32 2.71 20.34 19.02
C ALA A 32 3.18 20.88 17.67
N GLU A 33 4.48 20.96 17.45
CA GLU A 33 5.01 21.36 16.14
C GLU A 33 4.66 20.31 15.05
N PRO A 34 4.33 20.73 13.82
CA PRO A 34 4.13 19.81 12.71
C PRO A 34 5.39 18.96 12.41
N TYR A 35 5.20 17.73 11.95
CA TYR A 35 6.30 16.82 11.61
C TYR A 35 6.32 16.52 10.12
N TYR A 36 7.42 16.86 9.44
CA TYR A 36 7.58 16.63 8.01
C TYR A 36 8.34 15.34 7.73
N LEU A 37 7.84 14.52 6.80
CA LEU A 37 8.45 13.24 6.43
C LEU A 37 8.21 12.91 4.96
N LEU A 38 9.22 12.32 4.31
CA LEU A 38 9.07 11.70 2.99
C LEU A 38 8.57 10.27 3.15
N LEU A 39 7.29 10.03 2.88
CA LEU A 39 6.68 8.72 3.03
C LEU A 39 6.95 7.82 1.81
N PRO A 40 7.37 6.55 1.98
CA PRO A 40 7.53 5.60 0.88
C PRO A 40 6.17 5.14 0.32
N ARG A 41 5.94 5.36 -0.98
CA ARG A 41 4.67 5.02 -1.67
C ARG A 41 4.27 3.54 -1.50
N ILE A 42 5.24 2.64 -1.54
CA ILE A 42 5.01 1.18 -1.52
C ILE A 42 4.80 0.59 -0.12
N SER A 43 4.88 1.38 0.94
CA SER A 43 4.78 0.92 2.33
C SER A 43 3.43 1.27 2.97
N TYR A 44 3.30 1.01 4.27
CA TYR A 44 2.09 1.23 5.07
C TYR A 44 2.32 2.32 6.12
N LEU A 45 1.31 3.17 6.40
CA LEU A 45 1.44 4.29 7.33
C LEU A 45 1.97 3.86 8.71
N THR A 46 1.36 2.82 9.29
CA THR A 46 1.73 2.31 10.63
C THR A 46 3.10 1.62 10.67
N LEU A 47 3.72 1.33 9.52
CA LEU A 47 5.06 0.73 9.45
C LEU A 47 6.18 1.77 9.50
N VAL A 48 5.93 2.97 8.98
CA VAL A 48 6.97 3.98 8.70
C VAL A 48 6.84 5.26 9.54
N THR A 49 5.81 5.36 10.38
CA THR A 49 5.51 6.55 11.19
C THR A 49 5.96 6.45 12.65
N ASP A 50 6.85 5.52 13.01
CA ASP A 50 7.39 5.38 14.37
C ASP A 50 7.96 6.71 14.92
N LYS A 51 8.62 7.49 14.07
CA LYS A 51 9.18 8.81 14.45
C LYS A 51 8.08 9.85 14.67
N VAL A 52 7.02 9.83 13.86
CA VAL A 52 5.85 10.70 13.99
C VAL A 52 5.13 10.40 15.31
N LYS A 53 4.88 9.13 15.59
CA LYS A 53 4.29 8.67 16.86
C LYS A 53 5.11 9.17 18.06
N LYS A 54 6.43 8.92 18.05
CA LYS A 54 7.34 9.38 19.12
C LYS A 54 7.41 10.90 19.25
N HIS A 55 7.21 11.64 18.16
CA HIS A 55 7.22 13.10 18.19
C HIS A 55 6.01 13.63 18.97
N PHE A 56 4.80 13.24 18.57
CA PHE A 56 3.57 13.71 19.21
C PHE A 56 3.35 13.13 20.62
N GLN A 57 3.80 11.91 20.90
CA GLN A 57 3.74 11.36 22.27
C GLN A 57 4.53 12.18 23.31
N LYS A 58 5.52 12.98 22.90
CA LYS A 58 6.31 13.83 23.84
C LYS A 58 5.56 15.06 24.35
N VAL A 59 4.44 15.41 23.73
CA VAL A 59 3.61 16.55 24.14
C VAL A 59 2.28 16.12 24.74
N MET A 60 2.00 14.82 24.77
CA MET A 60 0.79 14.24 25.34
C MET A 60 1.03 13.70 26.75
N ARG A 61 0.00 13.77 27.60
CA ARG A 61 0.00 13.08 28.89
C ARG A 61 -0.10 11.57 28.66
N GLN A 62 0.61 10.76 29.46
CA GLN A 62 0.66 9.30 29.27
C GLN A 62 -0.72 8.63 29.28
N GLU A 63 -1.66 9.12 30.07
CA GLU A 63 -3.03 8.60 30.19
C GLU A 63 -3.85 8.78 28.91
N GLU A 64 -3.46 9.75 28.07
CA GLU A 64 -4.17 10.12 26.84
C GLU A 64 -3.63 9.40 25.60
N VAL A 65 -2.49 8.72 25.75
CA VAL A 65 -1.82 8.03 24.64
C VAL A 65 -2.50 6.70 24.39
N SER A 66 -3.35 6.66 23.35
CA SER A 66 -3.93 5.41 22.84
C SER A 66 -3.33 5.02 21.48
N GLU A 67 -4.03 4.19 20.72
CA GLU A 67 -3.63 3.81 19.37
C GLU A 67 -3.63 5.03 18.44
N ILE A 68 -2.52 5.23 17.73
CA ILE A 68 -2.38 6.31 16.75
C ILE A 68 -3.17 5.96 15.49
N TRP A 69 -3.93 6.91 14.98
CA TRP A 69 -4.57 6.82 13.67
C TRP A 69 -4.45 8.14 12.90
N PHE A 70 -4.71 8.08 11.60
CA PHE A 70 -4.43 9.16 10.67
C PHE A 70 -5.67 9.51 9.87
N GLU A 71 -5.82 10.79 9.55
CA GLU A 71 -6.94 11.33 8.80
C GLU A 71 -6.46 12.25 7.68
N TYR A 72 -7.19 12.29 6.58
CA TYR A 72 -7.08 13.32 5.56
C TYR A 72 -8.47 13.92 5.31
N GLU A 73 -8.63 15.23 5.56
CA GLU A 73 -9.87 15.99 5.32
C GLU A 73 -11.15 15.26 5.79
N GLY A 74 -11.19 14.81 7.05
CA GLY A 74 -12.34 14.09 7.61
C GLY A 74 -12.40 12.60 7.26
N THR A 75 -11.48 12.08 6.43
CA THR A 75 -11.45 10.68 6.01
C THR A 75 -10.39 9.89 6.77
N PRO A 76 -10.78 8.90 7.61
CA PRO A 76 -9.82 8.00 8.25
C PRO A 76 -9.01 7.19 7.24
N LEU A 77 -7.68 7.25 7.36
CA LEU A 77 -6.74 6.61 6.44
C LEU A 77 -6.49 5.15 6.83
N LYS A 78 -6.94 4.24 5.96
CA LYS A 78 -6.82 2.78 6.15
C LYS A 78 -5.36 2.35 6.09
N TRP A 79 -4.74 2.04 7.23
CA TRP A 79 -3.31 1.70 7.31
C TRP A 79 -2.88 0.54 6.42
N HIS A 80 -3.80 -0.40 6.14
CA HIS A 80 -3.55 -1.59 5.32
C HIS A 80 -3.63 -1.31 3.81
N TYR A 81 -3.93 -0.07 3.41
CA TYR A 81 -3.76 0.37 2.02
C TYR A 81 -2.36 0.98 1.86
N PRO A 82 -1.64 0.71 0.76
CA PRO A 82 -0.34 1.33 0.52
C PRO A 82 -0.44 2.86 0.55
N ILE A 83 0.59 3.51 1.08
CA ILE A 83 0.65 4.98 1.22
C ILE A 83 0.41 5.67 -0.13
N GLY A 84 1.04 5.17 -1.20
CA GLY A 84 0.88 5.71 -2.55
C GLY A 84 -0.55 5.64 -3.04
N LEU A 85 -1.26 4.55 -2.74
CA LEU A 85 -2.68 4.40 -3.09
C LEU A 85 -3.54 5.40 -2.32
N LEU A 86 -3.34 5.54 -1.01
CA LEU A 86 -4.10 6.49 -0.19
C LEU A 86 -3.92 7.92 -0.70
N PHE A 87 -2.68 8.33 -1.01
CA PHE A 87 -2.41 9.64 -1.57
C PHE A 87 -3.03 9.81 -2.96
N ASP A 88 -2.82 8.84 -3.86
CA ASP A 88 -3.33 8.95 -5.24
C ASP A 88 -4.86 9.02 -5.28
N LEU A 89 -5.54 8.31 -4.36
CA LEU A 89 -6.99 8.26 -4.26
C LEU A 89 -7.62 9.50 -3.61
N HIS A 90 -6.96 10.09 -2.61
CA HIS A 90 -7.56 11.14 -1.78
C HIS A 90 -6.95 12.53 -1.97
N ALA A 91 -5.68 12.64 -2.35
CA ALA A 91 -4.91 13.89 -2.27
C ALA A 91 -4.04 14.20 -3.50
N SER A 92 -4.08 13.40 -4.57
CA SER A 92 -3.25 13.61 -5.77
C SER A 92 -3.46 14.96 -6.46
N ASN A 93 -4.67 15.51 -6.36
CA ASN A 93 -5.04 16.79 -6.97
C ASN A 93 -4.89 17.99 -6.02
N THR A 94 -4.28 17.82 -4.85
CA THR A 94 -4.08 18.89 -3.87
C THR A 94 -2.62 19.35 -3.81
N ALA A 95 -2.40 20.54 -3.25
CA ALA A 95 -1.06 21.09 -3.13
C ALA A 95 -0.22 20.26 -2.14
N LEU A 96 1.04 20.00 -2.50
CA LEU A 96 2.00 19.37 -1.60
C LEU A 96 2.51 20.38 -0.55
N PRO A 97 2.93 19.91 0.64
CA PRO A 97 2.97 18.51 1.09
C PRO A 97 1.58 17.94 1.42
N TRP A 98 1.45 16.62 1.38
CA TRP A 98 0.24 15.92 1.81
C TRP A 98 0.00 16.18 3.31
N SER A 99 -1.09 16.87 3.65
CA SER A 99 -1.42 17.25 5.02
C SER A 99 -2.22 16.14 5.72
N ILE A 100 -1.58 15.42 6.63
CA ILE A 100 -2.21 14.35 7.42
C ILE A 100 -2.43 14.83 8.85
N THR A 101 -3.64 14.65 9.35
CA THR A 101 -3.96 14.88 10.76
C THR A 101 -3.69 13.60 11.57
N VAL A 102 -3.05 13.77 12.72
CA VAL A 102 -2.71 12.69 13.65
C VAL A 102 -3.65 12.72 14.84
N HIS A 103 -4.19 11.55 15.18
CA HIS A 103 -5.10 11.37 16.29
C HIS A 103 -4.62 10.24 17.20
N PHE A 104 -4.94 10.36 18.49
CA PHE A 104 -4.71 9.35 19.52
C PHE A 104 -5.97 9.01 20.29
N LYS A 105 -7.08 9.75 20.12
CA LYS A 105 -8.38 9.43 20.72
C LYS A 105 -9.43 9.11 19.68
N ASN A 106 -10.60 8.65 20.15
CA ASN A 106 -11.79 8.43 19.32
C ASN A 106 -11.50 7.59 18.07
N PHE A 107 -10.81 6.45 18.25
CA PHE A 107 -10.46 5.57 17.14
C PHE A 107 -11.74 5.19 16.36
N PRO A 108 -11.78 5.38 15.03
CA PRO A 108 -13.00 5.16 14.25
C PRO A 108 -13.18 3.67 13.95
N GLU A 109 -13.71 2.93 14.93
CA GLU A 109 -13.91 1.47 14.93
C GLU A 109 -14.66 0.93 13.71
N LYS A 110 -15.52 1.76 13.10
CA LYS A 110 -16.31 1.37 11.92
C LYS A 110 -15.53 1.50 10.60
N ASP A 111 -14.50 2.34 10.58
CA ASP A 111 -13.80 2.76 9.36
C ASP A 111 -12.38 2.19 9.25
N LEU A 112 -11.76 1.92 10.41
CA LEU A 112 -10.38 1.45 10.50
C LEU A 112 -10.27 0.10 11.20
N LEU A 113 -9.35 -0.72 10.69
CA LEU A 113 -8.88 -1.91 11.38
C LEU A 113 -7.81 -1.51 12.39
N HIS A 114 -7.77 -2.13 13.56
CA HIS A 114 -6.66 -1.96 14.49
C HIS A 114 -5.33 -2.48 13.93
N CYS A 115 -4.23 -1.88 14.39
CA CYS A 115 -2.85 -2.21 14.06
C CYS A 115 -1.96 -2.17 15.31
N HIS A 116 -2.14 -3.15 16.20
CA HIS A 116 -1.44 -3.18 17.49
C HIS A 116 0.05 -3.53 17.41
N SER A 117 0.52 -4.13 16.32
CA SER A 117 1.93 -4.52 16.18
C SER A 117 2.37 -4.61 14.72
N LYS A 118 3.69 -4.64 14.49
CA LYS A 118 4.27 -4.87 13.15
C LYS A 118 3.97 -6.27 12.63
N ASP A 119 3.69 -7.23 13.50
CA ASP A 119 3.32 -8.59 13.09
C ASP A 119 1.95 -8.62 12.37
N VAL A 120 1.02 -7.73 12.76
CA VAL A 120 -0.27 -7.57 12.06
C VAL A 120 -0.04 -7.06 10.63
N ILE A 121 0.91 -6.13 10.46
CA ILE A 121 1.30 -5.59 9.15
C ILE A 121 1.97 -6.68 8.30
N GLU A 122 2.90 -7.44 8.88
CA GLU A 122 3.57 -8.57 8.21
C GLU A 122 2.55 -9.63 7.77
N ALA A 123 1.59 -9.98 8.62
CA ALA A 123 0.51 -10.92 8.30
C ALA A 123 -0.36 -10.42 7.13
N HIS A 124 -0.78 -9.15 7.16
CA HIS A 124 -1.55 -8.53 6.07
C HIS A 124 -0.77 -8.52 4.74
N PHE A 125 0.50 -8.11 4.79
CA PHE A 125 1.39 -8.09 3.63
C PHE A 125 1.55 -9.49 3.02
N MET A 126 1.83 -10.51 3.84
CA MET A 126 1.97 -11.88 3.37
C MET A 126 0.66 -12.47 2.87
N ALA A 127 -0.49 -12.10 3.44
CA ALA A 127 -1.80 -12.49 2.91
C ALA A 127 -2.01 -11.93 1.50
N CYS A 128 -1.69 -10.65 1.25
CA CYS A 128 -1.78 -10.05 -0.08
C CYS A 128 -0.86 -10.72 -1.11
N ILE A 129 0.38 -11.06 -0.72
CA ILE A 129 1.31 -11.79 -1.61
C ILE A 129 0.77 -13.18 -1.96
N LYS A 130 0.26 -13.91 -0.96
CA LYS A 130 -0.33 -15.25 -1.18
C LYS A 130 -1.56 -15.21 -2.08
N GLU A 131 -2.43 -14.21 -1.90
CA GLU A 131 -3.59 -13.98 -2.78
C GLU A 131 -3.15 -13.67 -4.21
N ALA A 132 -2.14 -12.80 -4.39
CA ALA A 132 -1.61 -12.50 -5.71
C ALA A 132 -0.98 -13.75 -6.38
N ASP A 133 -0.26 -14.58 -5.63
CA ASP A 133 0.32 -15.82 -6.16
C ASP A 133 -0.74 -16.89 -6.47
N ALA A 134 -1.86 -16.90 -5.73
CA ALA A 134 -3.01 -17.75 -6.04
C ALA A 134 -3.57 -17.43 -7.44
N LEU A 135 -3.64 -16.14 -7.79
CA LEU A 135 -4.08 -15.68 -9.11
C LEU A 135 -3.05 -16.00 -10.21
N LYS A 136 -1.77 -15.75 -9.95
CA LYS A 136 -0.71 -15.93 -10.95
C LYS A 136 -0.35 -17.39 -11.21
N HIS A 137 -0.16 -18.16 -10.14
CA HIS A 137 0.49 -19.48 -10.16
C HIS A 137 -0.27 -20.55 -9.35
N LYS A 138 -1.53 -20.31 -8.98
CA LYS A 138 -2.29 -21.22 -8.08
C LYS A 138 -1.57 -21.45 -6.74
N SER A 139 -0.85 -20.42 -6.27
CA SER A 139 -0.04 -20.44 -5.04
C SER A 139 1.17 -21.38 -5.07
N GLN A 140 1.56 -21.92 -6.24
CA GLN A 140 2.67 -22.87 -6.33
C GLN A 140 3.99 -22.23 -5.90
N VAL A 141 4.33 -21.06 -6.47
CA VAL A 141 5.62 -20.41 -6.23
C VAL A 141 5.77 -20.00 -4.77
N ILE A 142 4.75 -19.36 -4.17
CA ILE A 142 4.84 -18.90 -2.77
C ILE A 142 4.87 -20.06 -1.76
N ASN A 143 4.24 -21.20 -2.09
CA ASN A 143 4.21 -22.38 -1.22
C ASN A 143 5.49 -23.22 -1.30
N GLU A 144 6.21 -23.16 -2.43
CA GLU A 144 7.53 -23.79 -2.57
C GLU A 144 8.66 -23.00 -1.88
N MET A 145 8.44 -21.71 -1.61
CA MET A 145 9.38 -20.88 -0.87
C MET A 145 9.55 -21.31 0.58
N GLN A 146 10.78 -21.18 1.09
CA GLN A 146 11.07 -21.45 2.50
C GLN A 146 10.60 -20.29 3.39
N LYS A 147 10.36 -20.55 4.68
CA LYS A 147 9.99 -19.51 5.67
C LYS A 147 10.97 -18.33 5.71
N LYS A 148 12.26 -18.59 5.45
CA LYS A 148 13.30 -17.54 5.37
C LYS A 148 13.09 -16.61 4.17
N ASP A 149 12.57 -17.12 3.06
CA ASP A 149 12.30 -16.34 1.85
C ASP A 149 11.10 -15.41 2.10
N HIS A 150 10.05 -15.91 2.77
CA HIS A 150 8.92 -15.09 3.22
C HIS A 150 9.40 -13.97 4.16
N LYS A 151 10.26 -14.30 5.14
CA LYS A 151 10.83 -13.29 6.04
C LYS A 151 11.70 -12.28 5.30
N GLN A 152 12.44 -12.71 4.28
CA GLN A 152 13.26 -11.82 3.47
C GLN A 152 12.43 -10.84 2.64
N LEU A 153 11.28 -11.25 2.08
CA LEU A 153 10.33 -10.33 1.45
C LEU A 153 9.87 -9.26 2.44
N TRP A 154 9.42 -9.67 3.62
CA TRP A 154 8.99 -8.74 4.67
C TRP A 154 10.11 -7.79 5.11
N MET A 155 11.29 -8.32 5.43
CA MET A 155 12.44 -7.51 5.88
C MET A 155 12.92 -6.55 4.79
N GLY A 156 12.82 -6.96 3.52
CA GLY A 156 13.10 -6.10 2.37
C GLY A 156 12.19 -4.88 2.33
N LEU A 157 10.87 -5.08 2.50
CA LEU A 157 9.89 -3.99 2.58
C LEU A 157 10.12 -3.12 3.83
N GLN A 158 10.18 -3.74 5.01
CA GLN A 158 10.26 -3.06 6.31
C GLN A 158 11.49 -2.14 6.41
N ASN A 159 12.63 -2.56 5.85
CA ASN A 159 13.89 -1.83 5.97
C ASN A 159 14.27 -1.06 4.70
N ASP A 160 13.33 -0.91 3.75
CA ASP A 160 13.54 -0.20 2.47
C ASP A 160 14.75 -0.75 1.69
N LYS A 161 14.91 -2.08 1.66
CA LYS A 161 16.02 -2.79 1.02
C LYS A 161 15.58 -3.42 -0.30
N PHE A 162 15.61 -2.63 -1.37
CA PHE A 162 15.25 -3.04 -2.74
C PHE A 162 15.88 -4.38 -3.16
N GLU A 163 17.21 -4.52 -3.09
CA GLU A 163 17.90 -5.73 -3.56
C GLU A 163 17.53 -6.97 -2.71
N GLN A 164 17.31 -6.78 -1.40
CA GLN A 164 16.88 -7.85 -0.50
C GLN A 164 15.47 -8.36 -0.88
N PHE A 165 14.55 -7.44 -1.17
CA PHE A 165 13.18 -7.76 -1.58
C PHE A 165 13.17 -8.45 -2.95
N TRP A 166 13.82 -7.85 -3.95
CA TRP A 166 13.78 -8.34 -5.33
C TRP A 166 14.56 -9.64 -5.56
N ALA A 167 15.54 -9.97 -4.71
CA ALA A 167 16.19 -11.27 -4.72
C ALA A 167 15.18 -12.44 -4.57
N ILE A 168 14.09 -12.23 -3.84
CA ILE A 168 13.00 -13.21 -3.68
C ILE A 168 11.82 -12.89 -4.61
N ASN A 169 11.38 -11.62 -4.67
CA ASN A 169 10.19 -11.24 -5.43
C ASN A 169 10.30 -11.55 -6.93
N ARG A 170 11.51 -11.57 -7.51
CA ARG A 170 11.72 -11.98 -8.91
C ARG A 170 11.14 -13.37 -9.23
N LYS A 171 11.22 -14.32 -8.28
CA LYS A 171 10.63 -15.66 -8.43
C LYS A 171 9.12 -15.61 -8.60
N LEU A 172 8.47 -14.67 -7.90
CA LEU A 172 7.02 -14.43 -8.02
C LEU A 172 6.66 -13.70 -9.32
N MET A 173 7.64 -13.20 -10.08
CA MET A 173 7.42 -12.48 -11.34
C MET A 173 7.82 -13.29 -12.57
N GLU A 174 8.34 -14.50 -12.36
CA GLU A 174 8.63 -15.48 -13.40
C GLU A 174 7.38 -16.33 -13.67
N TYR A 175 7.20 -16.77 -14.92
CA TYR A 175 6.17 -17.72 -15.34
C TYR A 175 6.82 -18.81 -16.22
N PRO A 176 6.20 -19.99 -16.37
CA PRO A 176 6.77 -21.07 -17.15
C PRO A 176 7.08 -20.66 -18.59
N PRO A 177 8.18 -21.13 -19.22
CA PRO A 177 8.55 -20.74 -20.59
C PRO A 177 7.49 -21.08 -21.65
N GLU A 178 6.69 -22.11 -21.39
CA GLU A 178 5.55 -22.51 -22.22
C GLU A 178 4.35 -21.55 -22.13
N ASP A 179 4.28 -20.75 -21.06
CA ASP A 179 3.26 -19.74 -20.85
C ASP A 179 3.78 -18.38 -21.34
N ASN A 180 2.91 -17.60 -21.98
CA ASN A 180 3.25 -16.23 -22.41
C ASN A 180 2.98 -15.18 -21.31
N GLY A 181 2.65 -15.61 -20.09
CA GLY A 181 2.36 -14.72 -18.96
C GLY A 181 1.67 -15.45 -17.79
N PHE A 182 1.34 -14.71 -16.74
CA PHE A 182 0.63 -15.28 -15.58
C PHE A 182 -0.76 -15.82 -15.93
N ARG A 183 -1.29 -16.74 -15.11
CA ARG A 183 -2.65 -17.26 -15.29
C ARG A 183 -3.72 -16.17 -15.23
N TYR A 184 -3.64 -15.29 -14.22
CA TYR A 184 -4.47 -14.09 -14.07
C TYR A 184 -3.61 -12.95 -13.51
N ILE A 185 -3.98 -11.70 -13.84
CA ILE A 185 -3.34 -10.51 -13.28
C ILE A 185 -3.92 -10.17 -11.91
N PRO A 186 -3.10 -10.04 -10.85
CA PRO A 186 -3.54 -9.50 -9.56
C PRO A 186 -3.72 -7.99 -9.68
N PHE A 187 -4.96 -7.52 -9.67
CA PHE A 187 -5.28 -6.10 -9.70
C PHE A 187 -6.44 -5.75 -8.76
N ARG A 188 -6.48 -4.49 -8.34
CA ARG A 188 -7.62 -3.86 -7.65
C ARG A 188 -7.80 -2.46 -8.23
N ILE A 189 -9.03 -2.14 -8.65
CA ILE A 189 -9.39 -0.80 -9.14
C ILE A 189 -10.17 -0.10 -8.03
N TYR A 190 -9.66 1.06 -7.61
CA TYR A 190 -10.25 1.89 -6.58
C TYR A 190 -10.92 3.11 -7.22
N GLN A 191 -12.12 3.45 -6.77
CA GLN A 191 -12.84 4.63 -7.22
C GLN A 191 -13.44 5.32 -5.99
N ALA A 192 -13.07 6.58 -5.76
CA ALA A 192 -13.56 7.34 -4.61
C ALA A 192 -15.08 7.53 -4.60
N THR A 193 -15.71 7.43 -5.78
CA THR A 193 -17.14 7.68 -6.00
C THR A 193 -18.02 6.44 -5.81
N THR A 194 -17.45 5.26 -5.56
CA THR A 194 -18.22 4.01 -5.47
C THR A 194 -18.31 3.50 -4.03
N GLU A 195 -19.48 3.00 -3.62
CA GLU A 195 -19.68 2.36 -2.30
C GLU A 195 -18.85 1.08 -2.14
N ARG A 196 -18.49 0.43 -3.26
CA ARG A 196 -17.66 -0.77 -3.24
C ARG A 196 -16.19 -0.40 -2.95
N PRO A 197 -15.49 -1.09 -2.03
CA PRO A 197 -14.10 -0.76 -1.68
C PRO A 197 -13.13 -0.79 -2.88
N PHE A 198 -13.26 -1.81 -3.74
CA PHE A 198 -12.51 -1.94 -4.99
C PHE A 198 -13.12 -3.01 -5.90
N ILE A 199 -12.83 -2.92 -7.20
CA ILE A 199 -13.14 -3.95 -8.19
C ILE A 199 -11.94 -4.90 -8.33
N GLN A 200 -12.18 -6.19 -8.15
CA GLN A 200 -11.23 -7.26 -8.40
C GLN A 200 -11.99 -8.39 -9.12
N LYS A 201 -11.49 -8.80 -10.29
CA LYS A 201 -12.06 -9.86 -11.13
C LYS A 201 -10.94 -10.71 -11.72
N LEU A 202 -11.28 -11.87 -12.27
CA LEU A 202 -10.33 -12.69 -13.02
C LEU A 202 -10.13 -12.07 -14.40
N PHE A 203 -8.88 -11.70 -14.73
CA PHE A 203 -8.52 -11.17 -16.04
C PHE A 203 -7.21 -11.83 -16.50
N ARG A 204 -7.20 -12.39 -17.71
CA ARG A 204 -6.02 -13.05 -18.27
C ARG A 204 -5.15 -12.02 -18.99
N PRO A 205 -3.82 -12.06 -18.87
CA PRO A 205 -2.95 -11.13 -19.59
C PRO A 205 -2.81 -11.45 -21.08
N ILE A 206 -3.15 -12.67 -21.51
CA ILE A 206 -2.97 -13.14 -22.88
C ILE A 206 -4.34 -13.47 -23.48
N ALA A 207 -4.63 -12.90 -24.64
CA ALA A 207 -5.81 -13.21 -25.43
C ALA A 207 -5.72 -14.63 -26.03
N SER A 208 -6.85 -15.19 -26.47
CA SER A 208 -6.87 -16.51 -27.14
C SER A 208 -5.99 -16.58 -28.39
N GLY A 209 -5.73 -15.44 -29.05
CA GLY A 209 -4.83 -15.34 -30.21
C GLY A 209 -3.35 -15.15 -29.86
N GLY A 210 -2.97 -15.20 -28.58
CA GLY A 210 -1.58 -15.06 -28.13
C GLY A 210 -1.09 -13.62 -27.96
N GLN A 211 -1.92 -12.62 -28.29
CA GLN A 211 -1.58 -11.21 -28.07
C GLN A 211 -1.70 -10.81 -26.60
N LEU A 212 -0.83 -9.89 -26.16
CA LEU A 212 -0.90 -9.29 -24.83
C LEU A 212 -2.11 -8.36 -24.74
N HIS A 213 -2.93 -8.53 -23.71
CA HIS A 213 -3.93 -7.53 -23.34
C HIS A 213 -3.26 -6.27 -22.80
N THR A 214 -3.85 -5.13 -23.14
CA THR A 214 -3.44 -3.81 -22.66
C THR A 214 -4.20 -3.43 -21.39
N LEU A 215 -3.76 -2.34 -20.74
CA LEU A 215 -4.53 -1.72 -19.66
C LEU A 215 -5.92 -1.28 -20.13
N GLY A 216 -6.04 -0.82 -21.38
CA GLY A 216 -7.32 -0.43 -21.97
C GLY A 216 -8.29 -1.62 -22.06
N ASP A 217 -7.79 -2.80 -22.44
CA ASP A 217 -8.62 -4.02 -22.52
C ASP A 217 -9.14 -4.45 -21.14
N LEU A 218 -8.28 -4.37 -20.12
CA LEU A 218 -8.68 -4.60 -18.73
C LEU A 218 -9.81 -3.64 -18.33
N LEU A 219 -9.60 -2.33 -18.51
CA LEU A 219 -10.58 -1.32 -18.10
C LEU A 219 -11.91 -1.47 -18.86
N LYS A 220 -11.88 -1.75 -20.17
CA LYS A 220 -13.09 -2.00 -20.98
C LYS A 220 -13.93 -3.14 -20.43
N ASP A 221 -13.28 -4.22 -19.99
CA ASP A 221 -13.95 -5.41 -19.45
C ASP A 221 -14.48 -5.21 -18.03
N VAL A 222 -13.66 -4.66 -17.12
CA VAL A 222 -13.97 -4.69 -15.68
C VAL A 222 -14.49 -3.36 -15.13
N CYS A 223 -14.20 -2.24 -15.77
CA CYS A 223 -14.56 -0.89 -15.33
C CYS A 223 -14.81 0.05 -16.53
N PRO A 224 -15.79 -0.25 -17.40
CA PRO A 224 -16.00 0.50 -18.65
C PRO A 224 -16.31 1.98 -18.42
N SER A 225 -16.86 2.34 -17.26
CA SER A 225 -17.13 3.74 -16.88
C SER A 225 -15.87 4.60 -16.72
N ALA A 226 -14.69 3.99 -16.59
CA ALA A 226 -13.42 4.72 -16.55
C ALA A 226 -12.91 5.14 -17.94
N ILE A 227 -13.59 4.73 -19.02
CA ILE A 227 -13.19 5.02 -20.39
C ILE A 227 -14.28 5.90 -21.01
N THR A 228 -13.88 7.06 -21.55
CA THR A 228 -14.78 7.87 -22.37
C THR A 228 -15.18 7.09 -23.63
N PRO A 229 -16.47 6.97 -23.96
CA PRO A 229 -16.88 6.46 -25.27
C PRO A 229 -16.28 7.37 -26.35
N GLU A 230 -15.63 6.78 -27.35
CA GLU A 230 -15.26 7.48 -28.59
C GLU A 230 -16.51 7.90 -29.38
#